data_AF-A0A1F5T7G8-F1
#
_entry.id   AF-A0A1F5T7G8-F1
#
_cell.length_a   1.000
_cell.length_b   1.000
_cell.length_c   1.000
_cell.angle_alpha   90.00
_cell.angle_beta   90.00
_cell.angle_gamma   90.00
#
_symmetry.space_group_name_H-M   'P 1'
#
loop_
_entity.id
_entity.type
_entity.pdbx_description
1 polymer ?
#
loop_
_entity_poly.entity_id
_entity_poly.type
_entity_poly.pdbx_seq_one_letter_code
_entity_poly.pdbx_strand_id
1 'polypeptide(L)'
;MFEDQNKSAEVADIFAGVDKTLETAAPAPADSVPAPEPSFAPPPAKHRAAMIALILGGIVLILVIVILVMFKFGLIYRVEGEMEVFPTVGEAPTEEETKAPAEKTAPASPSLGGPAEAAPDKAVEPVVEVDSDSDGLTDALEKALGTNILKLDTDGDLLSDFDEVKIYETDPLNMDTDGDGYKDGEEVSKGYNPKGPGKLLNFDEAINNVK
;
A
#
# COMPACT_ATOMS: atom_id res chain seq x y z
N MET A 1 14.72 43.17 -69.34
CA MET A 1 14.50 44.47 -68.66
C MET A 1 13.29 44.28 -67.76
N PHE A 2 13.41 44.71 -66.49
CA PHE A 2 12.51 44.48 -65.34
C PHE A 2 12.94 43.34 -64.40
N GLU A 3 14.07 43.60 -63.73
CA GLU A 3 14.24 43.70 -62.27
C GLU A 3 13.03 43.47 -61.34
N ASP A 4 13.38 42.76 -60.26
CA ASP A 4 12.99 42.87 -58.86
C ASP A 4 11.53 42.72 -58.44
N GLN A 5 11.33 41.79 -57.50
CA GLN A 5 10.97 42.05 -56.09
C GLN A 5 10.38 40.76 -55.51
N ASN A 6 11.19 39.90 -54.88
CA ASN A 6 10.64 38.89 -53.96
C ASN A 6 11.53 38.67 -52.73
N LYS A 7 10.99 39.16 -51.61
CA LYS A 7 11.14 38.67 -50.23
C LYS A 7 12.47 38.92 -49.53
N SER A 8 12.53 40.09 -48.91
CA SER A 8 13.02 40.24 -47.53
C SER A 8 12.01 39.64 -46.55
N ALA A 9 12.46 38.69 -45.73
CA ALA A 9 11.89 38.38 -44.41
C ALA A 9 13.01 37.75 -43.56
N GLU A 10 13.80 38.64 -42.97
CA GLU A 10 14.33 38.59 -41.60
C GLU A 10 14.46 37.20 -40.95
N VAL A 11 15.69 36.68 -40.92
CA VAL A 11 16.16 35.77 -39.87
C VAL A 11 17.42 36.37 -39.26
N ALA A 12 17.30 36.87 -38.04
CA ALA A 12 18.41 37.40 -37.27
C ALA A 12 19.32 36.25 -36.84
N ASP A 13 20.59 36.30 -37.26
CA ASP A 13 21.65 35.38 -36.85
C ASP A 13 22.04 35.62 -35.39
N ILE A 14 21.73 34.64 -34.53
CA ILE A 14 21.93 34.66 -33.07
C ILE A 14 23.39 34.35 -32.65
N PHE A 15 24.31 34.11 -33.59
CA PHE A 15 25.68 33.67 -33.28
C PHE A 15 26.79 34.67 -33.69
N ALA A 16 26.50 35.96 -33.74
CA ALA A 16 27.48 37.01 -34.04
C ALA A 16 28.32 37.47 -32.81
N GLY A 17 28.57 36.60 -31.83
CA GLY A 17 29.13 37.01 -30.53
C GLY A 17 30.19 36.11 -29.91
N VAL A 18 30.79 35.17 -30.65
CA VAL A 18 31.86 34.32 -30.11
C VAL A 18 33.12 34.47 -30.95
N ASP A 19 33.93 35.48 -30.62
CA ASP A 19 35.37 35.34 -30.77
C ASP A 19 36.14 36.33 -29.87
N LYS A 20 36.95 35.73 -28.99
CA LYS A 20 38.27 36.15 -28.53
C LYS A 20 38.48 37.60 -28.05
N THR A 21 38.44 37.76 -26.73
CA THR A 21 39.43 38.56 -25.99
C THR A 21 39.92 37.76 -24.79
N LEU A 22 41.12 37.17 -24.93
CA LEU A 22 41.94 36.68 -23.83
C LEU A 22 42.31 37.87 -22.94
N GLU A 23 41.54 38.08 -21.87
CA GLU A 23 41.86 39.08 -20.87
C GLU A 23 42.82 38.48 -19.84
N THR A 24 43.90 39.22 -19.62
CA THR A 24 45.04 38.87 -18.80
C THR A 24 44.67 38.95 -17.32
N ALA A 25 44.40 37.82 -16.68
CA ALA A 25 44.24 37.75 -15.24
C ALA A 25 45.63 37.83 -14.56
N ALA A 26 45.80 38.83 -13.70
CA ALA A 26 46.97 39.04 -12.86
C ALA A 26 47.30 37.81 -11.97
N PRO A 27 48.57 37.59 -11.56
CA PRO A 27 48.93 36.46 -10.73
C PRO A 27 48.29 36.57 -9.34
N ALA A 28 47.56 35.53 -8.95
CA ALA A 28 47.05 35.36 -7.58
C ALA A 28 48.20 35.32 -6.57
N PRO A 29 48.04 35.86 -5.35
CA PRO A 29 49.07 35.77 -4.32
C PRO A 29 49.30 34.31 -3.93
N ALA A 30 50.58 33.92 -3.91
CA ALA A 30 51.04 32.71 -3.27
C ALA A 30 50.73 32.73 -1.77
N ASP A 31 50.65 31.54 -1.18
CA ASP A 31 50.55 31.22 0.25
C ASP A 31 49.16 30.99 0.85
N SER A 32 48.61 29.81 0.56
CA SER A 32 48.07 28.95 1.62
C SER A 32 47.99 27.50 1.13
N VAL A 33 49.04 26.73 1.38
CA VAL A 33 48.97 25.26 1.29
C VAL A 33 47.90 24.81 2.29
N PRO A 34 46.82 24.12 1.88
CA PRO A 34 45.86 23.57 2.85
C PRO A 34 46.61 22.57 3.74
N ALA A 35 46.44 22.71 5.06
CA ALA A 35 47.00 21.78 6.03
C ALA A 35 46.58 20.34 5.69
N PRO A 36 47.44 19.33 5.91
CA PRO A 36 47.08 17.95 5.64
C PRO A 36 45.85 17.58 6.48
N GLU A 37 44.84 17.02 5.81
CA GLU A 37 43.64 16.52 6.48
C GLU A 37 44.02 15.53 7.58
N PRO A 38 43.28 15.50 8.72
CA PRO A 38 43.54 14.53 9.76
C PRO A 38 43.31 13.13 9.19
N SER A 39 44.40 12.39 9.01
CA SER A 39 44.39 10.97 8.69
C SER A 39 43.59 10.24 9.77
N PHE A 40 42.37 9.83 9.45
CA PHE A 40 41.57 8.95 10.30
C PHE A 40 42.30 7.61 10.39
N ALA A 41 43.09 7.44 11.45
CA ALA A 41 43.73 6.19 11.75
C ALA A 41 42.66 5.08 11.84
N PRO A 42 42.87 3.90 11.22
CA PRO A 42 41.94 2.80 11.35
C PRO A 42 41.76 2.45 12.84
N PRO A 43 40.53 2.17 13.29
CA PRO A 43 40.26 1.91 14.69
C PRO A 43 41.13 0.75 15.20
N PRO A 44 41.68 0.85 16.43
CA PRO A 44 42.65 -0.11 16.91
C PRO A 44 42.04 -1.52 16.94
N ALA A 45 42.82 -2.52 16.55
CA ALA A 45 42.40 -3.90 16.25
C ALA A 45 41.48 -4.55 17.31
N LYS A 46 41.58 -4.12 18.57
CA LYS A 46 40.70 -4.52 19.68
C LYS A 46 39.20 -4.27 19.42
N HIS A 47 38.83 -3.20 18.71
CA HIS A 47 37.42 -2.90 18.42
C HIS A 47 36.85 -3.75 17.27
N ARG A 48 37.70 -4.24 16.35
CA ARG A 48 37.25 -5.10 15.23
C ARG A 48 36.84 -6.48 15.72
N ALA A 49 37.59 -7.05 16.66
CA ALA A 49 37.26 -8.34 17.28
C ALA A 49 35.99 -8.27 18.14
N ALA A 50 35.79 -7.18 18.89
CA ALA A 50 34.60 -6.98 19.71
C ALA A 50 33.31 -6.84 18.87
N MET A 51 33.37 -6.13 17.74
CA MET A 51 32.24 -6.00 16.81
C MET A 51 31.87 -7.35 16.17
N ILE A 52 32.87 -8.15 15.76
CA ILE A 52 32.64 -9.49 15.19
C ILE A 52 32.04 -10.45 16.23
N ALA A 53 32.49 -10.39 17.49
CA ALA A 53 31.95 -11.21 18.57
C ALA A 53 30.48 -10.88 18.89
N LEU A 54 30.08 -9.60 18.82
CA LEU A 54 28.67 -9.20 18.99
C LEU A 54 27.79 -9.68 17.84
N ILE A 55 28.28 -9.61 16.61
CA ILE A 55 27.55 -10.08 15.42
C ILE A 55 27.37 -11.61 15.48
N LEU A 56 28.44 -12.36 15.79
CA LEU A 56 28.37 -13.81 15.93
C LEU A 56 27.48 -14.24 17.11
N GLY A 57 27.55 -13.54 18.25
CA GLY A 57 26.67 -13.77 19.39
C GLY A 57 25.20 -13.51 19.08
N GLY A 58 24.91 -12.42 18.35
CA GLY A 58 23.55 -12.08 17.90
C GLY A 58 22.98 -13.10 16.91
N ILE A 59 23.79 -13.57 15.95
CA ILE A 59 23.37 -14.60 14.98
C ILE A 59 23.06 -15.91 15.70
N VAL A 60 23.90 -16.34 16.64
CA VAL A 60 23.65 -17.55 17.43
C VAL A 60 22.37 -17.41 18.26
N LEU A 61 22.12 -16.24 18.86
CA LEU A 61 20.88 -15.97 19.61
C LEU A 61 19.64 -16.04 18.71
N ILE A 62 19.69 -15.46 17.51
CA ILE A 62 18.59 -15.51 16.54
C ILE A 62 18.33 -16.95 16.10
N LEU A 63 19.37 -17.72 15.80
CA LEU A 63 19.22 -19.13 15.42
C LEU A 63 18.58 -19.96 16.54
N VAL A 64 18.95 -19.72 17.80
CA VAL A 64 18.31 -20.38 18.95
C VAL A 64 16.83 -20.01 19.05
N ILE A 65 16.48 -18.73 18.88
CA ILE A 65 15.08 -18.28 18.90
C ILE A 65 14.28 -18.93 17.77
N VAL A 66 14.82 -18.97 16.55
CA VAL A 66 14.16 -19.61 15.39
C VAL A 66 13.94 -21.10 15.64
N ILE A 67 14.94 -21.81 16.18
CA ILE A 67 14.81 -23.23 16.53
C ILE A 67 13.73 -23.43 17.61
N LEU A 68 13.66 -22.57 18.62
CA LEU A 68 12.63 -22.65 19.65
C LEU A 68 11.22 -22.37 19.10
N VAL A 69 11.08 -21.43 18.18
CA VAL A 69 9.82 -21.14 17.48
C VAL A 69 9.43 -22.33 16.60
N MET A 70 10.34 -22.88 15.80
CA MET A 70 10.05 -24.06 14.97
C MET A 70 9.74 -25.30 15.81
N PHE A 71 10.37 -25.45 16.97
CA PHE A 71 10.07 -26.56 17.90
C PHE A 71 8.72 -26.36 18.60
N LYS A 72 8.35 -25.13 18.97
CA LYS A 72 7.02 -24.80 19.50
C LYS A 72 5.94 -24.99 18.45
N PHE A 73 6.16 -24.47 17.25
CA PHE A 73 5.31 -24.66 16.08
C PHE A 73 5.16 -26.16 15.81
N GLY A 74 6.25 -26.90 15.61
CA GLY A 74 6.24 -28.36 15.37
C GLY A 74 5.65 -29.21 16.51
N LEU A 75 5.62 -28.72 17.75
CA LEU A 75 4.88 -29.33 18.86
C LEU A 75 3.37 -29.05 18.78
N ILE A 76 2.99 -27.84 18.39
CA ILE A 76 1.59 -27.41 18.20
C ILE A 76 0.97 -28.17 17.01
N TYR A 77 1.67 -28.28 15.87
CA TYR A 77 1.18 -29.05 14.69
C TYR A 77 1.12 -30.57 14.91
N ARG A 78 1.61 -31.08 16.04
CA ARG A 78 1.59 -32.52 16.34
C ARG A 78 0.36 -32.95 17.14
N VAL A 79 -0.49 -32.01 17.55
CA VAL A 79 -1.67 -32.27 18.40
C VAL A 79 -2.99 -32.22 17.62
N GLU A 80 -3.07 -31.58 16.45
CA GLU A 80 -4.31 -31.49 15.65
C GLU A 80 -4.34 -32.50 14.49
N GLY A 81 -4.04 -33.77 14.81
CA GLY A 81 -4.13 -34.90 13.89
C GLY A 81 -5.38 -35.74 14.11
N GLU A 82 -6.53 -35.15 14.41
CA GLU A 82 -7.82 -35.85 14.49
C GLU A 82 -8.93 -35.00 13.87
N MET A 83 -9.35 -35.35 12.66
CA MET A 83 -10.70 -35.16 12.11
C MET A 83 -10.69 -35.67 10.66
N GLU A 84 -11.65 -36.42 10.14
CA GLU A 84 -12.72 -37.25 10.68
C GLU A 84 -13.16 -38.14 9.49
N VAL A 85 -13.56 -39.37 9.78
CA VAL A 85 -13.89 -40.39 8.78
C VAL A 85 -15.26 -40.07 8.15
N PHE A 86 -15.31 -39.71 6.87
CA PHE A 86 -16.58 -39.62 6.12
C PHE A 86 -17.00 -41.01 5.62
N PRO A 87 -18.25 -41.45 5.85
CA PRO A 87 -18.72 -42.75 5.41
C PRO A 87 -19.00 -42.80 3.90
N THR A 88 -18.68 -43.97 3.34
CA THR A 88 -18.91 -44.41 1.97
C THR A 88 -20.40 -44.48 1.60
N VAL A 89 -20.81 -43.88 0.48
CA VAL A 89 -21.97 -44.33 -0.30
C VAL A 89 -21.74 -44.10 -1.80
N GLY A 90 -21.80 -45.19 -2.57
CA GLY A 90 -22.59 -45.23 -3.81
C GLY A 90 -21.89 -44.89 -5.13
N GLU A 91 -21.90 -45.88 -6.03
CA GLU A 91 -21.51 -45.85 -7.43
C GLU A 91 -22.17 -44.76 -8.31
N ALA A 92 -21.41 -44.43 -9.37
CA ALA A 92 -21.66 -43.75 -10.65
C ALA A 92 -23.05 -44.03 -11.32
N PRO A 93 -23.47 -43.35 -12.44
CA PRO A 93 -22.60 -42.78 -13.48
C PRO A 93 -23.09 -41.52 -14.25
N THR A 94 -22.15 -40.98 -15.05
CA THR A 94 -22.27 -40.33 -16.39
C THR A 94 -23.56 -39.61 -16.80
N GLU A 95 -23.41 -38.36 -17.27
CA GLU A 95 -23.92 -37.81 -18.55
C GLU A 95 -23.51 -36.32 -18.59
N GLU A 96 -22.58 -35.90 -19.46
CA GLU A 96 -22.72 -35.55 -20.88
C GLU A 96 -23.14 -34.07 -21.11
N GLU A 97 -22.54 -33.54 -22.16
CA GLU A 97 -22.39 -32.17 -22.66
C GLU A 97 -23.66 -31.41 -23.05
N THR A 98 -23.52 -30.07 -23.04
CA THR A 98 -24.27 -29.06 -23.83
C THR A 98 -25.73 -28.83 -23.43
N LYS A 99 -26.29 -27.62 -23.41
CA LYS A 99 -26.21 -26.53 -24.39
C LYS A 99 -26.89 -25.29 -23.79
N ALA A 100 -26.39 -24.10 -24.09
CA ALA A 100 -27.11 -22.83 -23.92
C ALA A 100 -28.45 -22.84 -24.69
N PRO A 101 -29.43 -22.00 -24.32
CA PRO A 101 -29.50 -20.69 -24.97
C PRO A 101 -30.01 -19.54 -24.10
N ALA A 102 -29.59 -18.35 -24.49
CA ALA A 102 -30.06 -17.05 -24.05
C ALA A 102 -31.60 -16.92 -24.05
N GLU A 103 -32.16 -16.21 -23.06
CA GLU A 103 -33.31 -15.36 -23.34
C GLU A 103 -33.36 -14.11 -22.44
N LYS A 104 -33.18 -13.00 -23.15
CA LYS A 104 -33.46 -11.62 -22.83
C LYS A 104 -34.89 -11.44 -22.34
N THR A 105 -35.11 -10.78 -21.19
CA THR A 105 -36.27 -9.88 -20.96
C THR A 105 -36.15 -9.12 -19.63
N ALA A 106 -35.79 -7.84 -19.73
CA ALA A 106 -36.43 -6.79 -18.92
C ALA A 106 -37.89 -6.61 -19.42
N PRO A 107 -38.79 -5.81 -18.80
CA PRO A 107 -38.62 -4.87 -17.68
C PRO A 107 -39.73 -4.96 -16.62
N ALA A 108 -39.58 -4.25 -15.49
CA ALA A 108 -40.61 -3.36 -14.91
C ALA A 108 -40.38 -3.11 -13.41
N SER A 109 -40.05 -1.87 -13.05
CA SER A 109 -40.56 -1.25 -11.83
C SER A 109 -42.07 -1.03 -11.96
N PRO A 110 -42.85 -1.04 -10.87
CA PRO A 110 -43.15 0.25 -10.24
C PRO A 110 -43.39 0.23 -8.71
N SER A 111 -43.07 1.38 -8.11
CA SER A 111 -43.82 2.11 -7.09
C SER A 111 -43.85 1.64 -5.62
N LEU A 112 -43.52 2.64 -4.80
CA LEU A 112 -43.58 2.77 -3.34
C LEU A 112 -44.99 2.56 -2.77
N GLY A 113 -45.05 1.97 -1.57
CA GLY A 113 -46.23 1.97 -0.71
C GLY A 113 -46.07 1.09 0.53
N GLY A 114 -45.62 1.65 1.66
CA GLY A 114 -46.08 1.22 2.99
C GLY A 114 -47.40 1.92 3.34
N PRO A 115 -48.12 1.61 4.44
CA PRO A 115 -47.68 0.87 5.64
C PRO A 115 -48.67 -0.24 6.09
N ALA A 116 -48.24 -1.14 6.99
CA ALA A 116 -49.03 -1.72 8.11
C ALA A 116 -48.43 -3.06 8.58
N GLU A 117 -47.64 -3.00 9.65
CA GLU A 117 -47.86 -3.72 10.91
C GLU A 117 -48.75 -4.99 10.90
N ALA A 118 -48.12 -6.16 11.08
CA ALA A 118 -48.49 -7.23 12.04
C ALA A 118 -47.85 -8.59 11.62
N ALA A 119 -46.95 -9.10 12.47
CA ALA A 119 -46.19 -10.35 12.38
C ALA A 119 -47.08 -11.64 12.46
N PRO A 120 -46.57 -12.89 12.44
CA PRO A 120 -45.18 -13.37 12.36
C PRO A 120 -44.94 -14.54 11.36
N ASP A 121 -43.69 -14.99 11.27
CA ASP A 121 -43.28 -16.31 10.79
C ASP A 121 -43.19 -16.51 9.25
N LYS A 122 -42.15 -15.93 8.66
CA LYS A 122 -41.54 -16.47 7.45
C LYS A 122 -40.08 -16.73 7.72
N ALA A 123 -39.65 -17.96 7.45
CA ALA A 123 -38.27 -18.39 7.43
C ALA A 123 -37.39 -17.31 6.81
N VAL A 124 -36.52 -16.73 7.65
CA VAL A 124 -35.42 -15.88 7.20
C VAL A 124 -34.48 -16.84 6.49
N GLU A 125 -34.55 -16.88 5.16
CA GLU A 125 -33.45 -17.45 4.40
C GLU A 125 -32.19 -16.70 4.82
N PRO A 126 -31.07 -17.41 5.11
CA PRO A 126 -29.83 -16.71 5.41
C PRO A 126 -29.50 -15.88 4.19
N VAL A 127 -29.62 -14.55 4.30
CA VAL A 127 -29.00 -13.64 3.35
C VAL A 127 -27.51 -13.87 3.58
N VAL A 128 -26.93 -14.73 2.75
CA VAL A 128 -25.49 -14.93 2.71
C VAL A 128 -24.96 -13.63 2.14
N GLU A 129 -24.49 -12.75 3.02
CA GLU A 129 -23.81 -11.54 2.61
C GLU A 129 -22.51 -11.98 1.93
N VAL A 130 -22.44 -11.76 0.62
CA VAL A 130 -21.26 -12.09 -0.19
C VAL A 130 -20.21 -11.03 0.09
N ASP A 131 -18.98 -11.49 0.29
CA ASP A 131 -17.76 -10.70 0.46
C ASP A 131 -16.74 -11.33 -0.51
N SER A 132 -16.68 -10.75 -1.72
CA SER A 132 -16.03 -11.35 -2.87
C SER A 132 -14.51 -11.28 -2.82
N ASP A 133 -13.93 -10.31 -2.12
CA ASP A 133 -12.47 -10.18 -1.92
C ASP A 133 -12.00 -10.49 -0.50
N SER A 134 -12.93 -10.76 0.41
CA SER A 134 -12.69 -11.19 1.78
C SER A 134 -11.94 -10.16 2.64
N ASP A 135 -12.17 -8.87 2.39
CA ASP A 135 -11.62 -7.77 3.20
C ASP A 135 -12.44 -7.47 4.47
N GLY A 136 -13.68 -7.97 4.54
CA GLY A 136 -14.62 -7.73 5.64
C GLY A 136 -15.74 -6.73 5.33
N LEU A 137 -15.76 -6.10 4.15
CA LEU A 137 -16.88 -5.38 3.58
C LEU A 137 -17.68 -6.32 2.67
N THR A 138 -19.00 -6.30 2.80
CA THR A 138 -19.87 -7.05 1.89
C THR A 138 -19.91 -6.37 0.52
N ASP A 139 -20.09 -7.13 -0.57
CA ASP A 139 -20.24 -6.61 -1.94
C ASP A 139 -21.30 -5.49 -2.05
N ALA A 140 -22.36 -5.58 -1.23
CA ALA A 140 -23.44 -4.59 -1.18
C ALA A 140 -22.98 -3.25 -0.58
N LEU A 141 -22.12 -3.32 0.44
CA LEU A 141 -21.54 -2.16 1.12
C LEU A 141 -20.47 -1.51 0.25
N GLU A 142 -19.59 -2.31 -0.34
CA GLU A 142 -18.58 -1.84 -1.28
C GLU A 142 -19.20 -1.11 -2.48
N LYS A 143 -20.23 -1.72 -3.08
CA LYS A 143 -20.98 -1.07 -4.16
C LYS A 143 -21.65 0.25 -3.74
N ALA A 144 -22.03 0.38 -2.47
CA ALA A 144 -22.59 1.62 -1.93
C ALA A 144 -21.51 2.69 -1.71
N LEU A 145 -20.29 2.28 -1.35
CA LEU A 145 -19.11 3.14 -1.19
C LEU A 145 -18.47 3.51 -2.53
N GLY A 146 -18.68 2.70 -3.57
CA GLY A 146 -18.07 2.87 -4.88
C GLY A 146 -16.71 2.16 -5.01
N THR A 147 -16.37 1.31 -4.04
CA THR A 147 -15.16 0.48 -4.06
C THR A 147 -15.31 -0.72 -4.98
N ASN A 148 -14.22 -1.44 -5.21
CA ASN A 148 -14.16 -2.57 -6.13
C ASN A 148 -14.31 -3.90 -5.40
N ILE A 149 -15.48 -4.52 -5.59
CA ILE A 149 -15.86 -5.83 -5.01
C ILE A 149 -14.90 -7.00 -5.22
N LEU A 150 -13.87 -6.87 -6.05
CA LEU A 150 -12.87 -7.92 -6.31
C LEU A 150 -11.47 -7.53 -5.82
N LYS A 151 -11.31 -6.40 -5.12
CA LYS A 151 -10.00 -5.82 -4.79
C LYS A 151 -10.04 -5.24 -3.37
N LEU A 152 -9.36 -5.96 -2.46
CA LEU A 152 -9.20 -5.65 -1.04
C LEU A 152 -8.83 -4.18 -0.71
N ASP A 153 -8.13 -3.51 -1.62
CA ASP A 153 -7.61 -2.15 -1.49
C ASP A 153 -7.97 -1.49 -2.82
N THR A 154 -8.97 -0.60 -2.88
CA THR A 154 -9.48 -0.09 -4.15
C THR A 154 -8.54 0.92 -4.80
N ASP A 155 -7.95 1.83 -4.04
CA ASP A 155 -7.14 2.94 -4.56
C ASP A 155 -5.64 2.60 -4.74
N GLY A 156 -5.19 1.47 -4.21
CA GLY A 156 -3.85 0.92 -4.35
C GLY A 156 -2.81 1.59 -3.45
N ASP A 157 -3.17 1.97 -2.24
CA ASP A 157 -2.29 2.61 -1.28
C ASP A 157 -1.71 1.66 -0.20
N LEU A 158 -2.14 0.39 -0.22
CA LEU A 158 -1.80 -0.70 0.71
C LEU A 158 -2.57 -0.69 2.05
N LEU A 159 -3.65 0.08 2.15
CA LEU A 159 -4.68 -0.03 3.20
C LEU A 159 -5.92 -0.68 2.60
N SER A 160 -6.58 -1.60 3.31
CA SER A 160 -7.78 -2.25 2.77
C SER A 160 -9.01 -1.37 2.91
N ASP A 161 -9.97 -1.48 1.98
CA ASP A 161 -11.19 -0.66 1.98
C ASP A 161 -11.94 -0.80 3.33
N PHE A 162 -11.94 -2.01 3.91
CA PHE A 162 -12.46 -2.24 5.27
C PHE A 162 -11.74 -1.41 6.34
N ASP A 163 -10.41 -1.40 6.35
CA ASP A 163 -9.60 -0.71 7.37
C ASP A 163 -9.81 0.80 7.24
N GLU A 164 -9.85 1.30 6.01
CA GLU A 164 -10.14 2.69 5.70
C GLU A 164 -11.51 3.11 6.22
N VAL A 165 -12.56 2.33 5.94
CA VAL A 165 -13.93 2.69 6.29
C VAL A 165 -14.23 2.46 7.78
N LYS A 166 -13.65 1.43 8.40
CA LYS A 166 -14.01 0.99 9.77
C LYS A 166 -13.03 1.42 10.85
N ILE A 167 -11.76 1.60 10.52
CA ILE A 167 -10.71 1.84 11.52
C ILE A 167 -10.19 3.27 11.43
N TYR A 168 -9.77 3.69 10.24
CA TYR A 168 -9.10 4.98 10.05
C TYR A 168 -10.05 6.09 9.60
N GLU A 169 -11.22 5.73 9.09
CA GLU A 169 -12.22 6.62 8.51
C GLU A 169 -11.68 7.48 7.35
N THR A 170 -10.77 6.93 6.56
CA THR A 170 -10.20 7.52 5.32
C THR A 170 -11.12 7.29 4.12
N ASP A 171 -10.78 7.87 2.97
CA ASP A 171 -11.53 7.69 1.72
C ASP A 171 -10.95 6.54 0.89
N PRO A 172 -11.63 5.38 0.77
CA PRO A 172 -11.11 4.19 0.07
C PRO A 172 -10.96 4.34 -1.45
N LEU A 173 -11.30 5.51 -1.98
CA LEU A 173 -11.10 5.87 -3.38
C LEU A 173 -9.96 6.86 -3.58
N ASN A 174 -9.26 7.26 -2.51
CA ASN A 174 -8.24 8.29 -2.53
C ASN A 174 -7.02 7.93 -1.66
N MET A 175 -5.93 7.62 -2.35
CA MET A 175 -4.68 7.14 -1.73
C MET A 175 -4.00 8.08 -0.74
N ASP A 176 -4.47 9.33 -0.58
CA ASP A 176 -3.92 10.39 0.26
C ASP A 176 -5.12 11.25 0.72
N THR A 177 -5.78 10.83 1.80
CA THR A 177 -7.04 11.41 2.25
C THR A 177 -6.88 12.85 2.74
N ASP A 178 -5.76 13.16 3.40
CA ASP A 178 -5.52 14.50 3.95
C ASP A 178 -4.80 15.45 2.97
N GLY A 179 -4.27 14.91 1.87
CA GLY A 179 -3.68 15.64 0.76
C GLY A 179 -2.29 16.19 1.05
N ASP A 180 -1.56 15.60 2.00
CA ASP A 180 -0.24 16.06 2.42
C ASP A 180 0.93 15.49 1.58
N GLY A 181 0.62 14.54 0.69
CA GLY A 181 1.55 13.89 -0.23
C GLY A 181 2.10 12.55 0.26
N TYR A 182 1.69 12.07 1.44
CA TYR A 182 1.90 10.71 1.89
C TYR A 182 0.64 9.87 1.66
N LYS A 183 0.82 8.56 1.48
CA LYS A 183 -0.31 7.66 1.30
C LYS A 183 -0.88 7.21 2.64
N ASP A 184 -2.20 7.05 2.75
CA ASP A 184 -2.85 6.69 4.02
C ASP A 184 -2.26 5.37 4.57
N GLY A 185 -2.11 4.34 3.73
CA GLY A 185 -1.48 3.08 4.07
C GLY A 185 0.00 3.20 4.48
N GLU A 186 0.75 4.11 3.87
CA GLU A 186 2.14 4.40 4.25
C GLU A 186 2.21 5.04 5.63
N GLU A 187 1.34 6.00 5.91
CA GLU A 187 1.24 6.68 7.19
C GLU A 187 0.84 5.72 8.30
N VAL A 188 -0.20 4.93 8.09
CA VAL A 188 -0.67 3.91 9.03
C VAL A 188 0.44 2.93 9.38
N SER A 189 1.15 2.43 8.37
CA SER A 189 2.27 1.49 8.57
C SER A 189 3.42 2.08 9.42
N LYS A 190 3.55 3.42 9.41
CA LYS A 190 4.58 4.18 10.14
C LYS A 190 4.05 4.79 11.45
N GLY A 191 2.76 4.64 11.75
CA GLY A 191 2.14 5.18 12.94
C GLY A 191 1.80 6.69 12.86
N TYR A 192 1.63 7.23 11.65
CA TYR A 192 1.15 8.60 11.38
C TYR A 192 -0.33 8.61 11.04
N ASN A 193 -0.99 9.72 11.36
CA ASN A 193 -2.44 9.87 11.20
C ASN A 193 -2.80 10.14 9.72
N PRO A 194 -3.54 9.27 9.04
CA PRO A 194 -3.85 9.44 7.62
C PRO A 194 -4.91 10.52 7.31
N LYS A 195 -5.45 11.17 8.35
CA LYS A 195 -6.47 12.22 8.21
C LYS A 195 -5.95 13.59 8.62
N GLY A 196 -4.65 13.71 8.87
CA GLY A 196 -4.08 14.97 9.27
C GLY A 196 -2.76 14.83 10.00
N PRO A 197 -2.18 15.96 10.45
CA PRO A 197 -0.84 15.96 11.00
C PRO A 197 -0.75 15.19 12.32
N GLY A 198 0.36 14.46 12.50
CA GLY A 198 0.75 13.88 13.78
C GLY A 198 0.80 12.35 13.78
N LYS A 199 0.88 11.75 14.97
CA LYS A 199 0.93 10.29 15.13
C LYS A 199 -0.47 9.74 15.35
N LEU A 200 -0.73 8.52 14.86
CA LEU A 200 -1.97 7.78 15.12
C LEU A 200 -2.26 7.61 16.61
N LEU A 201 -1.21 7.36 17.39
CA LEU A 201 -1.31 7.22 18.84
C LEU A 201 -0.64 8.39 19.55
N ASN A 202 -1.43 9.43 19.84
CA ASN A 202 -1.03 10.47 20.78
C ASN A 202 -1.25 9.98 22.22
N PHE A 203 -0.29 9.23 22.76
CA PHE A 203 -0.32 8.82 24.18
C PHE A 203 -0.40 10.03 25.13
N ASP A 204 0.14 11.18 24.73
CA ASP A 204 0.06 12.42 25.51
C ASP A 204 -1.38 12.96 25.61
N GLU A 205 -2.21 12.72 24.59
CA GLU A 205 -3.62 13.17 24.56
C GLU A 205 -4.53 12.19 25.32
N ALA A 206 -4.24 10.88 25.21
CA ALA A 206 -4.93 9.84 25.94
C ALA A 206 -4.77 9.94 27.46
N ILE A 207 -3.61 10.41 27.96
CA ILE A 207 -3.38 10.58 29.41
C ILE A 207 -4.05 11.85 29.95
N ASN A 208 -4.15 12.91 29.14
CA ASN A 208 -4.73 14.19 29.59
C ASN A 208 -6.27 14.20 29.65
N ASN A 209 -6.94 13.29 28.94
CA ASN A 209 -8.40 13.15 28.96
C ASN A 209 -8.92 12.22 30.08
N VAL A 210 -8.05 11.67 30.94
CA VAL A 210 -8.43 10.84 32.11
C VAL A 210 -8.46 11.68 33.39
N LYS A 211 -9.14 12.84 33.36
CA LYS A 211 -9.23 13.73 34.52
C LYS A 211 -10.64 13.84 35.10
#